data_AF-A0A926ENV8-F1
#
_entry.id   AF-A0A926ENV8-F1
#
_cell.length_a   1.000
_cell.length_b   1.000
_cell.length_c   1.000
_cell.angle_alpha   90.00
_cell.angle_beta   90.00
_cell.angle_gamma   90.00
#
_symmetry.space_group_name_H-M   'P 1'
#
loop_
_entity.id
_entity.type
_entity.pdbx_description
1 polymer ?
#
loop_
_entity_poly.entity_id
_entity_poly.type
_entity_poly.pdbx_seq_one_letter_code
_entity_poly.pdbx_strand_id
1 'polypeptide(L)'
;MRIALYHLENILDKTNSILQQITDINPLILKQIILNCTEEYNQIISQNIGEFYTNNVENISYYSRDIEAVVTNNINIDKIPMDADDINKIVSCVSSAIISECYSQIKTGIVIAGYGEKEIFPSIYEYLIELKLGDSLKYTLVNKSEIGISVDEEKSDSAIMTFAQSEMAHTFVTGINPELEHKLKEEIINIVGPITERYEEVRNHLNLPVGELNEEQTNILKTLGDSIIHSIITELEEIQKEKHIHPFVQMVATLDKQQMAELAETLVSLTSFKRKMSMDTETVGGPIDVAIISKGEGFIWIKRKEYFDSKLNNHYFTKDCQYTRRDFND
;
A
#
# COMPACT_ATOMS: atom_id res chain seq x y z
N MET A 1 -13.48 -0.68 -16.00
CA MET A 1 -14.60 -1.26 -15.23
C MET A 1 -14.32 -1.40 -13.75
N ARG A 2 -13.43 -2.31 -13.28
CA ARG A 2 -13.21 -2.49 -11.82
C ARG A 2 -12.75 -1.23 -11.07
N ILE A 3 -11.86 -0.44 -11.68
CA ILE A 3 -11.40 0.84 -11.11
C ILE A 3 -12.53 1.87 -11.07
N ALA A 4 -13.36 1.91 -12.11
CA ALA A 4 -14.56 2.76 -12.13
C ALA A 4 -15.54 2.37 -10.99
N LEU A 5 -15.73 1.06 -10.77
CA LEU A 5 -16.55 0.56 -9.68
C LEU A 5 -15.97 0.97 -8.32
N TYR A 6 -14.66 0.83 -8.12
CA TYR A 6 -14.00 1.26 -6.88
C TYR A 6 -14.26 2.74 -6.56
N HIS A 7 -14.13 3.64 -7.55
CA HIS A 7 -14.39 5.06 -7.33
C HIS A 7 -15.87 5.34 -7.07
N LEU A 8 -16.78 4.58 -7.69
CA LEU A 8 -18.20 4.67 -7.40
C LEU A 8 -18.53 4.16 -5.98
N GLU A 9 -17.90 3.07 -5.55
CA GLU A 9 -18.05 2.52 -4.19
C GLU A 9 -17.63 3.54 -3.13
N ASN A 10 -16.57 4.34 -3.34
CA ASN A 10 -16.21 5.42 -2.41
C ASN A 10 -17.35 6.45 -2.23
N ILE A 11 -18.07 6.78 -3.31
CA ILE A 11 -19.23 7.69 -3.24
C ILE A 11 -20.39 7.02 -2.50
N LEU A 12 -20.66 5.75 -2.80
CA LEU A 12 -21.76 4.99 -2.21
C LEU A 12 -21.54 4.64 -0.73
N ASP A 13 -20.31 4.34 -0.32
CA ASP A 13 -19.95 4.05 1.06
C ASP A 13 -20.09 5.30 1.92
N LYS A 14 -19.67 6.46 1.41
CA LYS A 14 -19.91 7.74 2.08
C LYS A 14 -21.39 8.04 2.19
N THR A 15 -22.16 7.78 1.13
CA THR A 15 -23.62 7.89 1.13
C THR A 15 -24.21 7.00 2.23
N ASN A 16 -23.82 5.73 2.31
CA ASN A 16 -24.30 4.78 3.31
C ASN A 16 -23.97 5.22 4.75
N SER A 17 -22.79 5.78 4.99
CA SER A 17 -22.39 6.33 6.30
C SER A 17 -23.29 7.49 6.74
N ILE A 18 -23.69 8.37 5.81
CA ILE A 18 -24.63 9.47 6.09
C ILE A 18 -26.05 8.92 6.34
N LEU A 19 -26.49 7.92 5.57
CA LEU A 19 -27.81 7.32 5.73
C LEU A 19 -28.02 6.69 7.10
N GLN A 20 -26.98 6.15 7.73
CA GLN A 20 -27.06 5.61 9.10
C GLN A 20 -27.45 6.66 10.15
N GLN A 21 -27.33 7.95 9.82
CA GLN A 21 -27.63 9.08 10.70
C GLN A 21 -29.02 9.68 10.45
N ILE A 22 -29.76 9.19 9.45
CA ILE A 22 -31.05 9.75 8.99
C ILE A 22 -32.16 8.71 9.18
N THR A 23 -33.24 9.09 9.87
CA THR A 23 -34.35 8.20 10.19
C THR A 23 -35.41 8.08 9.09
N ASP A 24 -35.62 9.12 8.28
CA ASP A 24 -36.60 9.16 7.19
C ASP A 24 -35.91 9.36 5.83
N ILE A 25 -35.76 8.28 5.08
CA ILE A 25 -35.12 8.29 3.77
C ILE A 25 -36.19 8.18 2.69
N ASN A 26 -36.35 9.23 1.90
CA ASN A 26 -37.13 9.18 0.65
C ASN A 26 -36.19 9.17 -0.57
N PRO A 27 -36.65 8.73 -1.75
CA PRO A 27 -35.82 8.66 -2.95
C PRO A 27 -35.17 9.99 -3.38
N LEU A 28 -35.82 11.13 -3.07
CA LEU A 28 -35.31 12.45 -3.44
C LEU A 28 -34.16 12.90 -2.52
N ILE A 29 -34.28 12.63 -1.22
CA ILE A 29 -33.21 12.83 -0.23
C ILE A 29 -32.02 11.95 -0.59
N LEU A 30 -32.26 10.68 -0.94
CA LEU A 30 -31.18 9.77 -1.35
C LEU A 30 -30.45 10.27 -2.61
N LYS A 31 -31.19 10.74 -3.63
CA LYS A 31 -30.60 11.41 -4.80
C LYS A 31 -29.70 12.57 -4.39
N GLN A 32 -30.19 13.47 -3.53
CA GLN A 32 -29.41 14.65 -3.10
C GLN A 32 -28.14 14.26 -2.34
N ILE A 33 -28.21 13.25 -1.46
CA ILE A 33 -27.05 12.77 -0.71
C ILE A 33 -25.98 12.21 -1.67
N ILE A 34 -26.38 11.39 -2.65
CA ILE A 34 -25.44 10.84 -3.63
C ILE A 34 -24.77 11.96 -4.43
N LEU A 35 -25.54 12.97 -4.87
CA LEU A 35 -24.98 14.10 -5.62
C LEU A 35 -24.02 14.93 -4.75
N ASN A 36 -24.36 15.19 -3.48
CA ASN A 36 -23.48 15.89 -2.56
C ASN A 36 -22.17 15.09 -2.32
N CYS A 37 -22.26 13.77 -2.11
CA CYS A 37 -21.09 12.90 -1.97
C CYS A 37 -20.24 12.89 -3.25
N THR A 38 -20.90 12.95 -4.42
CA THR A 38 -20.22 13.05 -5.72
C THR A 38 -19.46 14.36 -5.84
N GLU A 39 -20.05 15.48 -5.41
CA GLU A 39 -19.40 16.80 -5.40
C GLU A 39 -18.23 16.86 -4.42
N GLU A 40 -18.40 16.34 -3.21
CA GLU A 40 -17.31 16.22 -2.21
C GLU A 40 -16.15 15.39 -2.77
N TYR A 41 -16.44 14.25 -3.40
CA TYR A 41 -15.41 13.42 -4.02
C TYR A 41 -14.72 14.14 -5.17
N ASN A 42 -15.47 14.90 -5.97
CA ASN A 42 -14.91 15.70 -7.06
C ASN A 42 -14.01 16.84 -6.55
N GLN A 43 -14.29 17.41 -5.38
CA GLN A 43 -13.38 18.37 -4.73
C GLN A 43 -12.04 17.71 -4.37
N ILE A 44 -12.07 16.50 -3.81
CA ILE A 44 -10.84 15.72 -3.53
C ILE A 44 -10.07 15.46 -4.83
N ILE A 45 -10.76 15.02 -5.88
CA ILE A 45 -10.16 14.76 -7.19
C ILE A 45 -9.49 16.02 -7.74
N SER A 46 -10.13 17.19 -7.63
CA SER A 46 -9.60 18.45 -8.15
C SER A 46 -8.28 18.89 -7.49
N GLN A 47 -8.02 18.42 -6.27
CA GLN A 47 -6.77 18.68 -5.54
C GLN A 47 -5.65 17.69 -5.91
N ASN A 48 -5.98 16.62 -6.63
CA ASN A 48 -5.09 15.50 -6.97
C ASN A 48 -4.96 15.36 -8.50
N ILE A 49 -4.82 16.47 -9.22
CA ILE A 49 -4.64 16.46 -10.68
C ILE A 49 -3.15 16.50 -11.01
N GLY A 50 -2.67 15.44 -11.66
CA GLY A 50 -1.28 15.31 -12.11
C GLY A 50 -1.15 15.24 -13.64
N GLU A 51 0.08 15.01 -14.11
CA GLU A 51 0.41 14.91 -15.55
C GLU A 51 -0.41 13.82 -16.26
N PHE A 52 -0.62 12.68 -15.59
CA PHE A 52 -1.44 11.59 -16.15
C PHE A 52 -2.86 12.04 -16.46
N TYR A 53 -3.47 12.88 -15.61
CA TYR A 53 -4.80 13.43 -15.82
C TYR A 53 -4.83 14.26 -17.11
N THR A 54 -3.96 15.26 -17.20
CA THR A 54 -3.91 16.20 -18.32
C THR A 54 -3.73 15.49 -19.66
N ASN A 55 -2.88 14.46 -19.69
CA ASN A 55 -2.58 13.70 -20.91
C ASN A 55 -3.69 12.72 -21.32
N ASN A 56 -4.68 12.46 -20.46
CA ASN A 56 -5.66 11.40 -20.67
C ASN A 56 -7.13 11.84 -20.56
N VAL A 57 -7.41 13.15 -20.46
CA VAL A 57 -8.78 13.69 -20.49
C VAL A 57 -9.53 13.26 -21.76
N GLU A 58 -8.86 13.24 -22.92
CA GLU A 58 -9.48 12.78 -24.16
C GLU A 58 -9.57 11.24 -24.20
N ASN A 59 -8.54 10.55 -23.72
CA ASN A 59 -8.47 9.08 -23.77
C ASN A 59 -9.54 8.42 -22.89
N ILE A 60 -9.90 9.01 -21.75
CA ILE A 60 -10.94 8.45 -20.87
C ILE A 60 -12.32 8.47 -21.52
N SER A 61 -12.57 9.39 -22.47
CA SER A 61 -13.85 9.48 -23.18
C SER A 61 -14.18 8.22 -23.99
N TYR A 62 -13.17 7.47 -24.45
CA TYR A 62 -13.35 6.19 -25.14
C TYR A 62 -14.09 5.16 -24.26
N TYR A 63 -13.93 5.26 -22.94
CA TYR A 63 -14.52 4.36 -21.95
C TYR A 63 -15.79 4.92 -21.31
N SER A 64 -16.29 6.07 -21.78
CA SER A 64 -17.49 6.72 -21.22
C SER A 64 -18.68 5.78 -21.10
N ARG A 65 -18.98 5.00 -22.14
CA ARG A 65 -20.09 4.02 -22.13
C ARG A 65 -19.91 2.92 -21.09
N ASP A 66 -18.69 2.42 -20.93
CA ASP A 66 -18.40 1.37 -19.93
C ASP A 66 -18.50 1.94 -18.51
N ILE A 67 -18.08 3.18 -18.30
CA ILE A 67 -18.18 3.87 -17.02
C ILE A 67 -19.66 4.16 -16.70
N GLU A 68 -20.43 4.65 -17.68
CA GLU A 68 -21.87 4.84 -17.56
C GLU A 68 -22.60 3.53 -17.23
N ALA A 69 -22.24 2.42 -17.87
CA ALA A 69 -22.78 1.11 -17.55
C ALA A 69 -22.44 0.69 -16.10
N VAL A 70 -21.24 0.98 -15.60
CA VAL A 70 -20.89 0.73 -14.19
C VAL A 70 -21.76 1.58 -13.25
N VAL A 71 -21.91 2.88 -13.53
CA VAL A 71 -22.72 3.79 -12.71
C VAL A 71 -24.18 3.34 -12.68
N THR A 72 -24.77 3.12 -13.85
CA THR A 72 -26.20 2.78 -14.00
C THR A 72 -26.56 1.40 -13.46
N ASN A 73 -25.65 0.42 -13.52
CA ASN A 73 -25.91 -0.91 -12.95
C ASN A 73 -25.80 -0.97 -11.42
N ASN A 74 -25.05 -0.04 -10.80
CA ASN A 74 -24.80 -0.04 -9.35
C ASN A 74 -25.64 0.99 -8.60
N ILE A 75 -26.09 2.04 -9.29
CA ILE A 75 -27.12 2.94 -8.77
C ILE A 75 -28.46 2.34 -9.18
N ASN A 76 -29.31 1.99 -8.22
CA ASN A 76 -30.63 1.42 -8.51
C ASN A 76 -31.57 2.53 -9.03
N ILE A 77 -31.42 2.90 -10.30
CA ILE A 77 -32.14 4.01 -10.96
C ILE A 77 -33.66 3.77 -10.94
N ASP A 78 -34.12 2.51 -10.92
CA ASP A 78 -35.55 2.20 -10.81
C ASP A 78 -36.17 2.65 -9.48
N LYS A 79 -35.34 2.92 -8.46
CA LYS A 79 -35.77 3.37 -7.13
C LYS A 79 -35.38 4.81 -6.80
N ILE A 80 -34.49 5.42 -7.58
CA ILE A 80 -33.96 6.77 -7.33
C ILE A 80 -34.21 7.60 -8.59
N PRO A 81 -34.96 8.72 -8.51
CA PRO A 81 -35.34 9.51 -9.69
C PRO A 81 -34.16 10.34 -10.21
N MET A 82 -33.17 9.67 -10.80
CA MET A 82 -32.03 10.28 -11.46
C MET A 82 -32.35 10.59 -12.92
N ASP A 83 -32.10 11.82 -13.34
CA ASP A 83 -32.15 12.21 -14.74
C ASP A 83 -30.79 12.04 -15.42
N ALA A 84 -30.72 12.32 -16.72
CA ALA A 84 -29.48 12.17 -17.48
C ALA A 84 -28.37 13.12 -17.00
N ASP A 85 -28.71 14.30 -16.48
CA ASP A 85 -27.71 15.26 -15.97
C ASP A 85 -27.09 14.74 -14.67
N ASP A 86 -27.90 14.15 -13.78
CA ASP A 86 -27.41 13.50 -12.56
C ASP A 86 -26.43 12.38 -12.86
N ILE A 87 -26.79 11.47 -13.79
CA ILE A 87 -25.92 10.36 -14.18
C ILE A 87 -24.63 10.88 -14.81
N ASN A 88 -24.71 11.91 -15.67
CA ASN A 88 -23.54 12.51 -16.28
C ASN A 88 -22.59 13.15 -15.25
N LYS A 89 -23.10 13.75 -14.18
CA LYS A 89 -22.26 14.28 -13.09
C LYS A 89 -21.47 13.15 -12.42
N ILE A 90 -22.11 12.03 -12.13
CA ILE A 90 -21.47 10.87 -11.50
C ILE A 90 -20.46 10.23 -12.45
N VAL A 91 -20.82 10.04 -13.72
CA VAL A 91 -19.92 9.51 -14.75
C VAL A 91 -18.69 10.40 -14.93
N SER A 92 -18.87 11.72 -14.97
CA SER A 92 -17.78 12.70 -15.07
C SER A 92 -16.84 12.64 -13.85
N CYS A 93 -17.42 12.57 -12.64
CA CYS A 93 -16.66 12.44 -11.40
C CYS A 93 -15.85 11.13 -11.38
N VAL A 94 -16.47 9.99 -11.69
CA VAL A 94 -15.79 8.68 -11.77
C VAL A 94 -14.71 8.67 -12.86
N SER A 95 -14.98 9.25 -14.04
CA SER A 95 -14.00 9.36 -15.11
C SER A 95 -12.78 10.17 -14.67
N SER A 96 -13.03 11.32 -14.02
CA SER A 96 -11.98 12.19 -13.48
C SER A 96 -11.16 11.48 -12.40
N ALA A 97 -11.80 10.69 -11.54
CA ALA A 97 -11.14 9.90 -10.50
C ALA A 97 -10.18 8.85 -11.07
N ILE A 98 -10.58 8.18 -12.16
CA ILE A 98 -9.75 7.15 -12.82
C ILE A 98 -8.43 7.75 -13.31
N ILE A 99 -8.46 8.99 -13.81
CA ILE A 99 -7.27 9.65 -14.37
C ILE A 99 -6.57 10.63 -13.40
N SER A 100 -7.09 10.85 -12.20
CA SER A 100 -6.45 11.68 -11.17
C SER A 100 -5.41 10.90 -10.36
N GLU A 101 -4.69 11.54 -9.46
CA GLU A 101 -3.78 10.90 -8.50
C GLU A 101 -4.52 10.21 -7.34
N CYS A 102 -5.85 10.07 -7.43
CA CYS A 102 -6.62 9.18 -6.58
C CYS A 102 -6.42 7.74 -7.08
N TYR A 103 -5.68 6.93 -6.33
CA TYR A 103 -5.43 5.53 -6.69
C TYR A 103 -6.37 4.57 -5.97
N SER A 104 -6.85 3.56 -6.67
CA SER A 104 -7.62 2.42 -6.13
C SER A 104 -6.76 1.38 -5.45
N GLN A 105 -7.38 0.41 -4.77
CA GLN A 105 -6.66 -0.74 -4.19
C GLN A 105 -6.23 -1.77 -5.25
N ILE A 106 -6.65 -1.61 -6.51
CA ILE A 106 -6.37 -2.55 -7.59
C ILE A 106 -5.07 -2.12 -8.27
N LYS A 107 -3.93 -2.59 -7.75
CA LYS A 107 -2.60 -2.24 -8.27
C LYS A 107 -1.71 -3.46 -8.44
N THR A 108 -0.71 -3.31 -9.30
CA THR A 108 0.39 -4.25 -9.48
C THR A 108 1.69 -3.59 -9.05
N GLY A 109 2.45 -4.24 -8.17
CA GLY A 109 3.80 -3.79 -7.81
C GLY A 109 4.85 -4.22 -8.82
N ILE A 110 5.74 -3.30 -9.19
CA ILE A 110 6.95 -3.58 -9.97
C ILE A 110 8.15 -3.06 -9.18
N VAL A 111 9.14 -3.92 -9.03
CA VAL A 111 10.42 -3.59 -8.42
C VAL A 111 11.50 -3.60 -9.49
N ILE A 112 12.26 -2.51 -9.57
CA ILE A 112 13.44 -2.39 -10.42
C ILE A 112 14.63 -2.29 -9.47
N ALA A 113 15.53 -3.28 -9.51
CA ALA A 113 16.70 -3.36 -8.64
C ALA A 113 17.96 -3.68 -9.43
N GLY A 114 19.08 -3.05 -9.09
CA GLY A 114 20.36 -3.31 -9.73
C GLY A 114 21.28 -2.10 -9.71
N TYR A 115 22.05 -1.91 -10.77
CA TYR A 115 22.98 -0.79 -10.91
C TYR A 115 22.68 -0.09 -12.23
N GLY A 116 22.36 1.20 -12.20
CA GLY A 116 22.30 2.03 -13.41
C GLY A 116 23.66 2.07 -14.12
N GLU A 117 23.65 2.39 -15.42
CA GLU A 117 24.89 2.44 -16.23
C GLU A 117 25.94 3.37 -15.60
N LYS A 118 25.50 4.53 -15.10
CA LYS A 118 26.34 5.55 -14.47
C LYS A 118 26.47 5.38 -12.95
N GLU A 119 25.74 4.45 -12.34
CA GLU A 119 25.71 4.26 -10.90
C GLU A 119 26.83 3.33 -10.45
N ILE A 120 27.52 3.72 -9.38
CA ILE A 120 28.57 2.92 -8.74
C ILE A 120 27.95 1.94 -7.74
N PHE A 121 26.92 2.39 -7.03
CA PHE A 121 26.21 1.65 -5.98
C PHE A 121 24.85 1.15 -6.49
N PRO A 122 24.27 0.13 -5.84
CA PRO A 122 22.97 -0.37 -6.23
C PRO A 122 21.85 0.60 -5.86
N SER A 123 20.78 0.55 -6.64
CA SER A 123 19.53 1.26 -6.41
C SER A 123 18.35 0.32 -6.58
N ILE A 124 17.26 0.64 -5.90
CA ILE A 124 16.01 -0.10 -5.97
C ILE A 124 14.83 0.85 -5.91
N TYR A 125 13.89 0.66 -6.83
CA TYR A 125 12.69 1.46 -6.98
C TYR A 125 11.47 0.56 -7.03
N GLU A 126 10.47 0.87 -6.21
CA GLU A 126 9.19 0.17 -6.15
C GLU A 126 8.08 1.07 -6.69
N TYR A 127 7.47 0.64 -7.78
CA TYR A 127 6.34 1.31 -8.40
C TYR A 127 5.06 0.51 -8.20
N LEU A 128 3.96 1.21 -7.90
CA LEU A 128 2.63 0.64 -8.02
C LEU A 128 1.98 1.15 -9.30
N ILE A 129 1.53 0.21 -10.13
CA ILE A 129 0.85 0.49 -11.39
C ILE A 129 -0.62 0.14 -11.21
N GLU A 130 -1.49 1.09 -11.51
CA GLU A 130 -2.93 0.90 -11.40
C GLU A 130 -3.55 0.48 -12.73
N LEU A 131 -3.26 1.25 -13.80
CA LEU A 131 -3.87 1.01 -15.11
C LEU A 131 -3.01 1.54 -16.25
N LYS A 132 -3.33 1.06 -17.46
CA LYS A 132 -2.87 1.63 -18.72
C LYS A 132 -4.07 2.23 -19.45
N LEU A 133 -3.95 3.48 -19.90
CA LEU A 133 -4.96 4.19 -20.66
C LEU A 133 -4.33 4.73 -21.95
N GLY A 134 -4.79 4.24 -23.11
CA GLY A 134 -4.07 4.48 -24.37
C GLY A 134 -2.63 3.99 -24.26
N ASP A 135 -1.65 4.84 -24.56
CA ASP A 135 -0.23 4.56 -24.37
C ASP A 135 0.35 5.06 -23.04
N SER A 136 -0.48 5.64 -22.17
CA SER A 136 -0.07 6.15 -20.87
C SER A 136 -0.25 5.12 -19.77
N LEU A 137 0.72 5.00 -18.87
CA LEU A 137 0.62 4.18 -17.67
C LEU A 137 0.35 5.08 -16.45
N LYS A 138 -0.62 4.73 -15.62
CA LYS A 138 -0.86 5.36 -14.33
C LYS A 138 -0.09 4.59 -13.26
N TYR A 139 0.93 5.22 -12.71
CA TYR A 139 1.80 4.61 -11.71
C TYR A 139 2.29 5.63 -10.69
N THR A 140 2.66 5.14 -9.51
CA THR A 140 3.29 5.95 -8.47
C THR A 140 4.52 5.24 -7.91
N LEU A 141 5.57 6.00 -7.61
CA LEU A 141 6.74 5.51 -6.88
C LEU A 141 6.36 5.46 -5.40
N VAL A 142 6.31 4.25 -4.82
CA VAL A 142 5.91 4.08 -3.42
C VAL A 142 7.08 3.94 -2.48
N ASN A 143 8.20 3.41 -2.96
CA ASN A 143 9.40 3.25 -2.16
C ASN A 143 10.64 3.31 -3.04
N LYS A 144 11.73 3.84 -2.51
CA LYS A 144 13.04 3.81 -3.17
C LYS A 144 14.14 3.68 -2.14
N SER A 145 15.24 3.03 -2.54
CA SER A 145 16.48 3.06 -1.79
C SER A 145 17.65 3.17 -2.76
N GLU A 146 18.46 4.20 -2.56
CA GLU A 146 19.67 4.45 -3.31
C GLU A 146 20.85 4.30 -2.35
N ILE A 147 21.66 3.26 -2.55
CA ILE A 147 22.82 3.02 -1.71
C ILE A 147 23.92 4.00 -2.10
N GLY A 148 24.63 4.54 -1.12
CA GLY A 148 25.68 5.52 -1.37
C GLY A 148 26.70 5.61 -0.25
N ILE A 149 27.57 6.60 -0.36
CA ILE A 149 28.51 6.95 0.72
C ILE A 149 27.73 7.80 1.71
N SER A 150 27.67 7.38 2.98
CA SER A 150 26.87 7.95 4.08
C SER A 150 27.20 9.38 4.50
N VAL A 151 27.93 10.15 3.68
CA VAL A 151 28.19 11.59 3.85
C VAL A 151 27.08 12.42 3.20
N ASP A 152 26.26 11.80 2.35
CA ASP A 152 25.06 12.38 1.74
C ASP A 152 23.85 12.02 2.62
N GLU A 153 23.22 13.01 3.26
CA GLU A 153 22.12 12.79 4.23
C GLU A 153 20.94 12.02 3.64
N GLU A 154 20.80 12.00 2.31
CA GLU A 154 19.74 11.27 1.60
C GLU A 154 20.09 9.81 1.27
N LYS A 155 21.33 9.34 1.54
CA LYS A 155 21.79 8.01 1.12
C LYS A 155 22.24 7.14 2.29
N SER A 156 21.72 5.92 2.31
CA SER A 156 22.14 4.87 3.24
C SER A 156 23.30 4.06 2.67
N ASP A 157 24.15 3.50 3.55
CA ASP A 157 25.20 2.56 3.17
C ASP A 157 24.66 1.15 2.90
N SER A 158 23.44 0.86 3.37
CA SER A 158 22.73 -0.40 3.20
C SER A 158 21.22 -0.20 3.37
N ALA A 159 20.43 -1.13 2.82
CA ALA A 159 18.98 -1.13 2.97
C ALA A 159 18.42 -2.54 2.85
N ILE A 160 17.24 -2.75 3.44
CA ILE A 160 16.48 -3.99 3.37
C ILE A 160 15.06 -3.62 3.02
N MET A 161 14.55 -4.20 1.94
CA MET A 161 13.22 -3.93 1.44
C MET A 161 12.46 -5.23 1.24
N THR A 162 11.19 -5.22 1.59
CA THR A 162 10.31 -6.39 1.49
C THR A 162 9.03 -6.00 0.77
N PHE A 163 8.70 -6.71 -0.31
CA PHE A 163 7.60 -6.34 -1.22
C PHE A 163 6.39 -7.28 -1.14
N ALA A 164 6.61 -8.53 -0.74
CA ALA A 164 5.55 -9.53 -0.56
C ALA A 164 5.04 -9.53 0.89
N GLN A 165 4.21 -10.51 1.26
CA GLN A 165 3.75 -10.70 2.65
C GLN A 165 4.94 -10.68 3.62
N SER A 166 5.15 -9.54 4.24
CA SER A 166 6.40 -9.23 4.95
C SER A 166 6.18 -9.17 6.44
N GLU A 167 5.01 -9.53 6.97
CA GLU A 167 4.68 -9.37 8.38
C GLU A 167 5.79 -9.89 9.31
N MET A 168 6.32 -11.08 9.03
CA MET A 168 7.42 -11.65 9.81
C MET A 168 8.76 -10.93 9.61
N ALA A 169 9.07 -10.56 8.37
CA ALA A 169 10.28 -9.81 8.06
C ALA A 169 10.24 -8.39 8.68
N HIS A 170 9.10 -7.71 8.61
CA HIS A 170 8.84 -6.44 9.26
C HIS A 170 8.99 -6.58 10.77
N THR A 171 8.33 -7.56 11.39
CA THR A 171 8.47 -7.82 12.83
C THR A 171 9.93 -8.01 13.24
N PHE A 172 10.70 -8.72 12.42
CA PHE A 172 12.12 -8.97 12.68
C PHE A 172 12.96 -7.69 12.58
N VAL A 173 12.66 -6.82 11.60
CA VAL A 173 13.37 -5.56 11.36
C VAL A 173 13.00 -4.48 12.39
N THR A 174 11.71 -4.31 12.68
CA THR A 174 11.19 -3.20 13.51
C THR A 174 11.04 -3.57 14.98
N GLY A 175 11.06 -4.87 15.31
CA GLY A 175 10.88 -5.39 16.65
C GLY A 175 9.41 -5.52 17.10
N ILE A 176 8.45 -5.08 16.28
CA ILE A 176 7.03 -5.16 16.58
C ILE A 176 6.23 -5.69 15.39
N ASN A 177 5.23 -6.51 15.70
CA ASN A 177 4.31 -7.02 14.71
C ASN A 177 3.43 -5.89 14.14
N PRO A 178 3.27 -5.74 12.80
CA PRO A 178 2.49 -4.65 12.21
C PRO A 178 1.04 -4.56 12.71
N GLU A 179 0.37 -5.70 12.91
CA GLU A 179 -1.01 -5.73 13.39
C GLU A 179 -1.10 -5.29 14.86
N LEU A 180 -0.12 -5.72 15.67
CA LEU A 180 0.00 -5.27 17.06
C LEU A 180 0.30 -3.78 17.13
N GLU A 181 1.19 -3.27 16.28
CA GLU A 181 1.51 -1.84 16.22
C GLU A 181 0.29 -1.01 15.83
N HIS A 182 -0.48 -1.45 14.82
CA HIS A 182 -1.72 -0.79 14.43
C HIS A 182 -2.72 -0.74 15.59
N LYS A 183 -2.98 -1.89 16.24
CA LYS A 183 -3.89 -1.97 17.39
C LYS A 183 -3.40 -1.11 18.55
N LEU A 184 -2.10 -1.06 18.81
CA LEU A 184 -1.53 -0.19 19.84
C LEU A 184 -1.79 1.28 19.54
N LYS A 185 -1.57 1.72 18.29
CA LYS A 185 -1.85 3.10 17.85
C LYS A 185 -3.35 3.43 17.96
N GLU A 186 -4.23 2.50 17.55
CA GLU A 186 -5.68 2.64 17.72
C GLU A 186 -6.09 2.77 19.19
N GLU A 187 -5.57 1.92 20.07
CA GLU A 187 -5.88 1.99 21.50
C GLU A 187 -5.38 3.28 22.14
N ILE A 188 -4.23 3.81 21.73
CA ILE A 188 -3.75 5.13 22.18
C ILE A 188 -4.76 6.22 21.80
N ILE A 189 -5.27 6.20 20.56
CA ILE A 189 -6.28 7.14 20.08
C ILE A 189 -7.59 6.96 20.85
N ASN A 190 -8.03 5.71 21.09
CA ASN A 190 -9.27 5.41 21.82
C ASN A 190 -9.19 5.83 23.29
N ILE A 191 -8.00 5.77 23.91
CA ILE A 191 -7.79 6.19 25.29
C ILE A 191 -7.69 7.72 25.37
N VAL A 192 -6.92 8.36 24.50
CA VAL A 192 -6.63 9.80 24.64
C VAL A 192 -7.64 10.68 23.90
N GLY A 193 -8.19 10.23 22.77
CA GLY A 193 -9.13 11.00 21.94
C GLY A 193 -10.36 11.53 22.71
N PRO A 194 -11.01 10.72 23.57
CA PRO A 194 -12.14 11.17 24.39
C PRO A 194 -11.76 12.08 25.58
N ILE A 195 -10.62 12.78 25.53
CA ILE A 195 -10.12 13.61 26.65
C ILE A 195 -11.13 14.67 27.12
N THR A 196 -11.94 15.22 26.20
CA THR A 196 -13.00 16.18 26.55
C THR A 196 -14.14 15.53 27.32
N GLU A 197 -14.47 14.28 27.03
CA GLU A 197 -15.51 13.52 27.74
C GLU A 197 -15.03 13.13 29.14
N ARG A 198 -13.73 12.86 29.27
CA ARG A 198 -13.05 12.57 30.55
C ARG A 198 -12.87 13.79 31.46
N TYR A 199 -13.12 15.00 30.96
CA TYR A 199 -13.05 16.21 31.78
C TYR A 199 -13.97 16.13 33.01
N GLU A 200 -15.18 15.58 32.83
CA GLU A 200 -16.14 15.40 33.93
C GLU A 200 -15.56 14.52 35.04
N GLU A 201 -14.88 13.43 34.68
CA GLU A 201 -14.22 12.52 35.63
C GLU A 201 -13.09 13.22 36.40
N VAL A 202 -12.26 14.00 35.69
CA VAL A 202 -11.15 14.78 36.29
C VAL A 202 -11.68 15.86 37.21
N ARG A 203 -12.68 16.62 36.76
CA ARG A 203 -13.34 17.68 37.53
C ARG A 203 -13.89 17.13 38.85
N ASN A 204 -14.58 16.00 38.78
CA ASN A 204 -15.16 15.33 39.94
C ASN A 204 -14.08 14.85 40.91
N HIS A 205 -12.98 14.25 40.42
CA HIS A 205 -11.86 13.82 41.28
C HIS A 205 -11.13 14.98 41.97
N LEU A 206 -11.11 16.17 41.35
CA LEU A 206 -10.46 17.36 41.89
C LEU A 206 -11.39 18.26 42.73
N ASN A 207 -12.66 17.88 42.93
CA ASN A 207 -13.69 18.69 43.62
C ASN A 207 -13.82 20.12 43.06
N LEU A 208 -13.68 20.29 41.75
CA LEU A 208 -13.87 21.58 41.10
C LEU A 208 -15.38 21.93 40.98
N PRO A 209 -15.75 23.22 40.98
CA PRO A 209 -17.14 23.64 40.82
C PRO A 209 -17.78 23.06 39.56
N VAL A 210 -19.07 22.73 39.64
CA VAL A 210 -19.84 22.26 38.48
C VAL A 210 -19.82 23.34 37.40
N GLY A 211 -19.33 22.97 36.22
CA GLY A 211 -19.23 23.82 35.04
C GLY A 211 -18.91 22.97 33.82
N GLU A 212 -19.55 23.29 32.70
CA GLU A 212 -19.28 22.70 31.39
C GLU A 212 -18.07 23.38 30.74
N LEU A 213 -17.39 22.66 29.86
CA LEU A 213 -16.33 23.24 29.03
C LEU A 213 -16.95 24.25 28.06
N ASN A 214 -16.37 25.45 27.98
CA ASN A 214 -16.69 26.35 26.88
C ASN A 214 -15.99 25.89 25.57
N GLU A 215 -16.33 26.52 24.45
CA GLU A 215 -15.77 26.16 23.14
C GLU A 215 -14.24 26.27 23.09
N GLU A 216 -13.68 27.32 23.71
CA GLU A 216 -12.23 27.55 23.79
C GLU A 216 -11.51 26.43 24.58
N GLN A 217 -12.02 26.10 25.77
CA GLN A 217 -11.49 25.04 26.62
C GLN A 217 -11.62 23.66 25.98
N THR A 218 -12.74 23.41 25.29
CA THR A 218 -12.95 22.19 24.51
C THR A 218 -11.89 22.05 23.43
N ASN A 219 -11.61 23.13 22.69
CA ASN A 219 -10.58 23.13 21.66
C ASN A 219 -9.17 22.94 22.24
N ILE A 220 -8.84 23.61 23.36
CA ILE A 220 -7.55 23.42 24.05
C ILE A 220 -7.35 21.95 24.46
N LEU A 221 -8.37 21.32 25.05
CA LEU A 221 -8.28 19.91 25.46
C LEU A 221 -8.12 18.97 24.27
N LYS A 222 -8.84 19.21 23.17
CA LYS A 222 -8.66 18.44 21.92
C LYS A 222 -7.23 18.56 21.40
N THR A 223 -6.72 19.78 21.26
CA THR A 223 -5.34 20.02 20.80
C THR A 223 -4.31 19.38 21.72
N LEU A 224 -4.54 19.40 23.04
CA LEU A 224 -3.69 18.70 24.00
C LEU A 224 -3.74 17.18 23.79
N GLY A 225 -4.92 16.60 23.63
CA GLY A 225 -5.10 15.18 23.33
C GLY A 225 -4.36 14.76 22.07
N ASP A 226 -4.53 15.51 20.97
CA ASP A 226 -3.85 15.28 19.70
C ASP A 226 -2.32 15.37 19.86
N SER A 227 -1.83 16.36 20.62
CA SER A 227 -0.40 16.51 20.92
C SER A 227 0.17 15.35 21.74
N ILE A 228 -0.59 14.83 22.71
CA ILE A 228 -0.18 13.66 23.51
C ILE A 228 -0.13 12.42 22.63
N ILE A 229 -1.16 12.16 21.81
CA ILE A 229 -1.21 11.04 20.87
C ILE A 229 0.02 11.10 19.95
N HIS A 230 0.25 12.25 19.33
CA HIS A 230 1.39 12.44 18.43
C HIS A 230 2.73 12.19 19.14
N SER A 231 2.91 12.72 20.35
CA SER A 231 4.16 12.54 21.12
C SER A 231 4.43 11.08 21.46
N ILE A 232 3.40 10.32 21.87
CA ILE A 232 3.55 8.89 22.19
C ILE A 232 3.92 8.09 20.94
N ILE A 233 3.21 8.32 19.82
CA ILE A 233 3.46 7.61 18.57
C ILE A 233 4.88 7.89 18.07
N THR A 234 5.30 9.15 18.07
CA THR A 234 6.66 9.55 17.64
C THR A 234 7.74 8.90 18.52
N GLU A 235 7.56 8.88 19.86
CA GLU A 235 8.52 8.25 20.76
C GLU A 235 8.60 6.72 20.52
N LEU A 236 7.47 6.06 20.29
CA LEU A 236 7.46 4.62 19.94
C LEU A 236 8.20 4.36 18.63
N GLU A 237 8.04 5.21 17.62
CA GLU A 237 8.73 5.10 16.34
C GLU A 237 10.24 5.34 16.48
N GLU A 238 10.66 6.31 17.28
CA GLU A 238 12.08 6.54 17.59
C GLU A 238 12.70 5.37 18.37
N ILE A 239 11.97 4.76 19.32
CA ILE A 239 12.44 3.56 20.01
C ILE A 239 12.64 2.39 19.01
N GLN A 240 11.68 2.15 18.12
CA GLN A 240 11.81 1.11 17.09
C GLN A 240 13.03 1.38 16.21
N LYS A 241 13.23 2.63 15.79
CA LYS A 241 14.35 3.05 14.96
C LYS A 241 15.69 2.82 15.63
N GLU A 242 15.87 3.33 16.85
CA GLU A 242 17.14 3.29 17.58
C GLU A 242 17.49 1.89 18.11
N LYS A 243 16.49 1.12 18.54
CA LYS A 243 16.73 -0.19 19.20
C LYS A 243 16.68 -1.38 18.26
N HIS A 244 15.96 -1.28 17.14
CA HIS A 244 15.75 -2.41 16.23
C HIS A 244 16.24 -2.12 14.82
N ILE A 245 15.70 -1.08 14.16
CA ILE A 245 15.93 -0.85 12.72
C ILE A 245 17.40 -0.45 12.47
N HIS A 246 17.91 0.56 13.19
CA HIS A 246 19.26 1.07 12.95
C HIS A 246 20.36 0.02 13.22
N PRO A 247 20.36 -0.70 14.36
CA PRO A 247 21.31 -1.80 14.57
C PRO A 247 21.23 -2.89 13.50
N PHE A 248 20.02 -3.19 13.01
CA PHE A 248 19.81 -4.21 11.98
C PHE A 248 20.38 -3.78 10.63
N VAL A 249 20.14 -2.53 10.21
CA VAL A 249 20.71 -1.96 8.98
C VAL A 249 22.25 -1.93 9.07
N GLN A 250 22.81 -1.48 10.20
CA GLN A 250 24.26 -1.49 10.41
C GLN A 250 24.87 -2.90 10.29
N MET A 251 24.21 -3.91 10.85
CA MET A 251 24.64 -5.30 10.69
C MET A 251 24.63 -5.70 9.21
N VAL A 252 23.57 -5.37 8.46
CA VAL A 252 23.47 -5.68 7.02
C VAL A 252 24.57 -5.00 6.21
N ALA A 253 24.98 -3.79 6.54
CA ALA A 253 26.12 -3.12 5.90
C ALA A 253 27.44 -3.92 6.02
N THR A 254 27.56 -4.80 7.02
CA THR A 254 28.77 -5.61 7.26
C THR A 254 28.74 -7.00 6.64
N LEU A 255 27.59 -7.44 6.11
CA LEU A 255 27.42 -8.79 5.58
C LEU A 255 28.13 -8.98 4.25
N ASP A 256 28.73 -10.15 4.05
CA ASP A 256 29.21 -10.55 2.74
C ASP A 256 28.05 -11.01 1.81
N LYS A 257 28.38 -11.25 0.54
CA LYS A 257 27.42 -11.69 -0.48
C LYS A 257 26.62 -12.93 -0.05
N GLN A 258 27.30 -13.93 0.52
CA GLN A 258 26.67 -15.18 0.90
C GLN A 258 25.74 -14.98 2.09
N GLN A 259 26.20 -14.24 3.11
CA GLN A 259 25.41 -13.93 4.30
C GLN A 259 24.17 -13.09 3.96
N MET A 260 24.27 -12.15 3.02
CA MET A 260 23.11 -11.40 2.52
C MET A 260 22.07 -12.32 1.87
N ALA A 261 22.51 -13.30 1.07
CA ALA A 261 21.60 -14.28 0.46
C ALA A 261 20.93 -15.18 1.51
N GLU A 262 21.68 -15.65 2.51
CA GLU A 262 21.16 -16.45 3.62
C GLU A 262 20.14 -15.66 4.47
N LEU A 263 20.40 -14.38 4.74
CA LEU A 263 19.48 -13.50 5.45
C LEU A 263 18.18 -13.32 4.66
N ALA A 264 18.28 -12.99 3.37
CA ALA A 264 17.11 -12.83 2.50
C ALA A 264 16.26 -14.09 2.45
N GLU A 265 16.89 -15.27 2.30
CA GLU A 265 16.20 -16.55 2.35
C GLU A 265 15.48 -16.75 3.69
N THR A 266 16.18 -16.49 4.79
CA THR A 266 15.67 -16.69 6.14
C THR A 266 14.42 -15.84 6.38
N LEU A 267 14.45 -14.55 6.02
CA LEU A 267 13.32 -13.64 6.19
C LEU A 267 12.06 -14.12 5.43
N VAL A 268 12.22 -14.59 4.19
CA VAL A 268 11.11 -15.15 3.41
C VAL A 268 10.61 -16.47 4.03
N SER A 269 11.53 -17.32 4.49
CA SER A 269 11.21 -18.61 5.09
C SER A 269 10.41 -18.47 6.39
N LEU A 270 10.67 -17.42 7.18
CA LEU A 270 9.93 -17.14 8.43
C LEU A 270 8.45 -16.86 8.13
N THR A 271 8.15 -16.10 7.08
CA THR A 271 6.77 -15.85 6.65
C THR A 271 6.09 -17.16 6.24
N SER A 272 6.72 -17.94 5.35
CA SER A 272 6.15 -19.21 4.89
C SER A 272 5.95 -20.20 6.03
N PHE A 273 6.89 -20.25 6.98
CA PHE A 273 6.79 -21.10 8.16
C PHE A 273 5.62 -20.71 9.05
N LYS A 274 5.46 -19.41 9.37
CA LYS A 274 4.32 -18.93 10.18
C LYS A 274 2.99 -19.33 9.54
N ARG A 275 2.83 -19.11 8.23
CA ARG A 275 1.58 -19.43 7.51
C ARG A 275 1.27 -20.91 7.55
N LYS A 276 2.26 -21.77 7.33
CA LYS A 276 2.09 -23.22 7.43
C LYS A 276 1.63 -23.69 8.81
N MET A 277 2.05 -22.98 9.87
CA MET A 277 1.66 -23.28 11.26
C MET A 277 0.35 -22.60 11.69
N SER A 278 -0.15 -21.65 10.91
CA SER A 278 -1.39 -20.92 11.16
C SER A 278 -2.51 -21.51 10.30
N MET A 279 -3.79 -21.30 10.65
CA MET A 279 -4.92 -21.69 9.78
C MET A 279 -5.15 -20.72 8.62
N ASP A 280 -4.15 -19.91 8.29
CA ASP A 280 -4.23 -18.90 7.24
C ASP A 280 -4.01 -19.52 5.86
N THR A 281 -4.59 -18.90 4.83
CA THR A 281 -4.36 -19.31 3.45
C THR A 281 -2.90 -19.06 3.03
N GLU A 282 -2.22 -20.10 2.56
CA GLU A 282 -0.89 -19.97 1.98
C GLU A 282 -0.97 -19.19 0.65
N THR A 283 -0.60 -17.90 0.68
CA THR A 283 -0.44 -17.09 -0.55
C THR A 283 1.01 -17.09 -1.04
N VAL A 284 1.95 -17.41 -0.14
CA VAL A 284 3.40 -17.61 -0.41
C VAL A 284 3.82 -18.94 0.20
N GLY A 285 4.09 -19.91 -0.67
CA GLY A 285 4.53 -21.25 -0.31
C GLY A 285 5.42 -21.85 -1.39
N GLY A 286 6.18 -22.87 -1.02
CA GLY A 286 7.15 -23.52 -1.90
C GLY A 286 8.60 -23.11 -1.64
N PRO A 287 9.53 -23.61 -2.47
CA PRO A 287 10.95 -23.35 -2.31
C PRO A 287 11.31 -21.91 -2.67
N ILE A 288 12.29 -21.38 -1.95
CA ILE A 288 12.78 -20.01 -2.08
C ILE A 288 13.97 -20.00 -3.02
N ASP A 289 13.88 -19.20 -4.08
CA ASP A 289 14.99 -18.92 -4.99
C ASP A 289 15.63 -17.59 -4.58
N VAL A 290 16.96 -17.54 -4.59
CA VAL A 290 17.76 -16.39 -4.15
C VAL A 290 18.77 -16.05 -5.22
N ALA A 291 18.82 -14.77 -5.58
CA ALA A 291 19.80 -14.22 -6.51
C ALA A 291 20.53 -13.02 -5.90
N ILE A 292 21.74 -12.79 -6.37
CA ILE A 292 22.55 -11.61 -6.05
C ILE A 292 22.79 -10.84 -7.34
N ILE A 293 22.72 -9.52 -7.25
CA ILE A 293 23.13 -8.61 -8.32
C ILE A 293 24.34 -7.83 -7.81
N SER A 294 25.46 -7.93 -8.51
CA SER A 294 26.65 -7.11 -8.24
C SER A 294 27.10 -6.36 -9.49
N LYS A 295 27.76 -5.21 -9.34
CA LYS A 295 28.26 -4.43 -10.49
C LYS A 295 29.23 -5.25 -11.36
N GLY A 296 30.09 -6.05 -10.73
CA GLY A 296 31.14 -6.79 -11.42
C GLY A 296 30.66 -8.08 -12.10
N GLU A 297 29.70 -8.78 -11.50
CA GLU A 297 29.29 -10.12 -11.97
C GLU A 297 27.87 -10.14 -12.56
N GLY A 298 27.12 -9.05 -12.42
CA GLY A 298 25.72 -8.98 -12.83
C GLY A 298 24.83 -9.85 -11.94
N PHE A 299 23.78 -10.42 -12.54
CA PHE A 299 22.78 -11.24 -11.88
C PHE A 299 23.24 -12.70 -11.77
N ILE A 300 23.26 -13.24 -10.55
CA ILE A 300 23.66 -14.62 -10.25
C ILE A 300 22.62 -15.29 -9.35
N TRP A 301 22.15 -16.48 -9.72
CA TRP A 301 21.37 -17.34 -8.83
C TRP A 301 22.30 -18.00 -7.79
N ILE A 302 22.10 -17.72 -6.51
CA ILE A 302 22.81 -18.37 -5.39
C ILE A 302 22.09 -19.64 -4.97
N LYS A 303 20.76 -19.59 -4.98
CA LYS A 303 19.90 -20.73 -4.71
C LYS A 303 18.76 -20.73 -5.70
N ARG A 304 18.52 -21.88 -6.32
CA ARG A 304 17.40 -22.06 -7.23
C ARG A 304 16.84 -23.46 -7.05
N LYS A 305 15.51 -23.58 -7.04
CA LYS A 305 14.85 -24.87 -7.08
C LYS A 305 15.22 -25.57 -8.37
N GLU A 306 16.06 -26.59 -8.25
CA GLU A 306 16.22 -27.58 -9.30
C GLU A 306 15.03 -28.55 -9.25
N TYR A 307 14.53 -29.00 -10.41
CA TYR A 307 13.50 -30.05 -10.46
C TYR A 307 13.96 -31.31 -9.72
N PHE A 308 15.27 -31.58 -9.74
CA PHE A 308 15.95 -32.57 -8.91
C PHE A 308 17.40 -32.14 -8.68
N ASP A 309 18.01 -32.54 -7.56
CA ASP A 309 19.42 -32.27 -7.29
C ASP A 309 20.29 -33.01 -8.32
N SER A 310 21.05 -32.24 -9.09
CA SER A 310 21.95 -32.76 -10.11
C SER A 310 22.99 -33.76 -9.58
N LYS A 311 23.48 -33.58 -8.34
CA LYS A 311 24.44 -34.48 -7.69
C LYS A 311 23.81 -35.81 -7.29
N LEU A 312 22.53 -35.81 -6.92
CA LEU A 312 21.78 -37.04 -6.59
C LEU A 312 21.30 -37.77 -7.86
N ASN A 313 21.20 -37.07 -8.98
CA ASN A 313 20.65 -37.56 -10.24
C ASN A 313 21.65 -37.40 -11.41
N ASN A 314 22.94 -37.65 -11.14
CA ASN A 314 24.02 -37.51 -12.13
C ASN A 314 23.74 -38.22 -13.46
N HIS A 315 22.95 -39.30 -13.43
CA HIS A 315 22.55 -40.09 -14.60
C HIS A 315 21.81 -39.29 -15.69
N TYR A 316 21.16 -38.17 -15.35
CA TYR A 316 20.55 -37.26 -16.32
C TYR A 316 21.58 -36.41 -17.10
N PHE A 317 22.75 -36.14 -16.52
CA PHE A 317 23.80 -35.30 -17.11
C PHE A 317 24.91 -36.12 -17.77
N THR A 318 25.08 -37.39 -17.40
CA THR A 318 26.05 -38.32 -18.01
C THR A 318 25.56 -38.99 -19.29
N LYS A 319 24.31 -38.80 -19.71
CA LYS A 319 23.89 -39.22 -21.05
C LYS A 319 24.29 -38.13 -22.05
N ASP A 320 25.44 -38.34 -22.68
CA ASP A 320 25.83 -37.63 -23.89
C ASP A 320 24.66 -37.44 -24.83
N CYS A 321 24.55 -36.21 -25.35
CA CYS A 321 23.84 -35.86 -26.56
C CYS A 321 24.20 -36.83 -27.70
N GLN A 322 23.47 -37.94 -27.81
CA GLN A 322 23.43 -38.78 -29.01
C GLN A 322 22.02 -38.83 -29.63
N TYR A 323 21.20 -37.81 -29.41
CA TYR A 323 20.15 -37.51 -30.37
C TYR A 323 20.75 -36.59 -31.43
N THR A 324 21.28 -37.24 -32.46
CA THR A 324 21.57 -36.68 -33.79
C THR A 324 20.60 -35.54 -34.11
N ARG A 325 21.13 -34.33 -34.35
CA ARG A 325 20.46 -33.37 -35.24
C ARG A 325 20.19 -34.14 -36.53
N ARG A 326 18.92 -34.48 -36.79
CA ARG A 326 18.50 -34.77 -38.17
C ARG A 326 18.60 -33.44 -38.88
N ASP A 327 19.58 -33.33 -39.77
CA ASP A 327 19.60 -32.29 -40.77
C ASP A 327 18.26 -32.32 -41.50
N PHE A 328 17.51 -31.22 -41.41
CA PHE A 328 16.37 -30.98 -42.28
C PHE A 328 16.94 -30.59 -43.65
N ASN A 329 17.20 -31.61 -44.47
CA ASN A 329 17.13 -31.49 -45.92
C ASN A 329 16.01 -32.43 -46.37
N ASP A 330 14.85 -31.84 -46.64
CA ASP A 330 14.05 -32.02 -47.87
C ASP A 330 12.83 -31.09 -47.81
#